data_AF-A0A969KIX6-F1
#
_entry.id   AF-A0A969KIX6-F1
#
_cell.length_a   1.000
_cell.length_b   1.000
_cell.length_c   1.000
_cell.angle_alpha   90.00
_cell.angle_beta   90.00
_cell.angle_gamma   90.00
#
_symmetry.space_group_name_H-M   'P 1'
#
loop_
_entity.id
_entity.type
_entity.pdbx_description
1 polymer ?
#
loop_
_entity_poly.entity_id
_entity_poly.type
_entity_poly.pdbx_seq_one_letter_code
_entity_poly.pdbx_strand_id
1 'polypeptide(L)'
;MELSTVINNLLPKAQLITPQSWTDIAPPTQTCLVAANERKVFLDNQELEQLKQQQLIDQSQYDLLIQLREQAPQLIDRARQDLLQEFPVLTQPGGGLYPATREKACWLDLWHFLRCISYAIVVKNLNLQILKVLNICANCIK
;
A
#
# COMPACT_ATOMS: atom_id res chain seq x y z
N MET A 1 27.11 -11.97 -11.68
CA MET A 1 25.71 -12.35 -11.40
C MET A 1 24.86 -11.29 -12.07
N GLU A 2 24.24 -11.64 -13.20
CA GLU A 2 23.46 -10.72 -14.03
C GLU A 2 22.33 -10.09 -13.22
N LEU A 3 22.17 -8.76 -13.30
CA LEU A 3 21.10 -7.99 -12.63
C LEU A 3 19.71 -8.59 -12.91
N SER A 4 19.50 -9.17 -14.09
CA SER A 4 18.28 -9.87 -14.47
C SER A 4 17.95 -11.04 -13.55
N THR A 5 18.93 -11.86 -13.16
CA THR A 5 18.74 -12.99 -12.25
C THR A 5 18.37 -12.53 -10.84
N VAL A 6 19.00 -11.47 -10.34
CA VAL A 6 18.69 -10.91 -9.01
C VAL A 6 17.29 -10.32 -8.99
N ILE A 7 16.92 -9.53 -10.01
CA ILE A 7 15.59 -8.92 -10.13
C ILE A 7 14.51 -10.00 -10.23
N ASN A 8 14.71 -11.01 -11.07
CA ASN A 8 13.77 -12.13 -11.22
C ASN A 8 13.57 -12.92 -9.91
N ASN A 9 14.60 -13.01 -9.07
CA ASN A 9 14.50 -13.65 -7.75
C ASN A 9 13.84 -12.78 -6.67
N LEU A 10 13.88 -11.46 -6.82
CA LEU A 10 13.30 -10.51 -5.86
C LEU A 10 11.84 -10.17 -6.16
N LEU A 11 11.45 -10.16 -7.44
CA LEU A 11 10.09 -9.84 -7.88
C LEU A 11 9.01 -10.66 -7.14
N PRO A 12 9.11 -11.99 -7.01
CA PRO A 12 8.14 -12.78 -6.26
C PRO A 12 8.12 -12.44 -4.76
N LYS A 13 9.27 -12.07 -4.18
CA LYS A 13 9.40 -11.74 -2.75
C LYS A 13 8.84 -10.36 -2.41
N ALA A 14 8.83 -9.46 -3.39
CA ALA A 14 8.31 -8.10 -3.27
C ALA A 14 6.78 -8.03 -3.43
N GLN A 15 6.11 -9.13 -3.81
CA GLN A 15 4.65 -9.17 -3.89
C GLN A 15 4.03 -9.05 -2.49
N LEU A 16 3.27 -7.98 -2.29
CA LEU A 16 2.57 -7.68 -1.03
C LEU A 16 1.30 -8.53 -0.86
N ILE A 17 0.73 -8.96 -1.97
CA ILE A 17 -0.43 -9.86 -2.04
C ILE A 17 0.05 -11.18 -2.64
N THR A 18 -0.02 -12.25 -1.85
CA THR A 18 0.28 -13.62 -2.28
C THR A 18 -0.96 -14.47 -2.07
N PRO A 19 -1.84 -14.62 -3.09
CA PRO A 19 -3.12 -15.32 -2.98
C PRO A 19 -3.00 -16.76 -2.48
N GLN A 20 -1.85 -17.41 -2.70
CA GLN A 20 -1.56 -18.77 -2.23
C GLN A 20 -1.62 -18.89 -0.69
N SER A 21 -1.50 -17.78 0.04
CA SER A 21 -1.62 -17.73 1.50
C SER A 21 -3.05 -17.43 2.00
N TRP A 22 -4.01 -17.24 1.10
CA TRP A 22 -5.36 -16.78 1.40
C TRP A 22 -6.38 -17.93 1.30
N THR A 23 -6.36 -18.84 2.27
CA THR A 23 -7.31 -19.97 2.32
C THR A 23 -8.73 -19.53 2.65
N ASP A 24 -8.88 -18.45 3.40
CA ASP A 24 -10.16 -18.03 3.98
C ASP A 24 -10.79 -16.83 3.25
N ILE A 25 -10.18 -16.39 2.14
CA ILE A 25 -10.67 -15.25 1.35
C ILE A 25 -11.44 -15.77 0.15
N ALA A 26 -12.65 -15.24 -0.05
CA ALA A 26 -13.49 -15.65 -1.18
C ALA A 26 -12.79 -15.39 -2.54
N PRO A 27 -12.86 -16.32 -3.51
CA PRO A 27 -12.17 -16.17 -4.80
C PRO A 27 -12.46 -14.84 -5.54
N PRO A 28 -13.69 -14.29 -5.56
CA PRO A 28 -13.95 -12.99 -6.19
C PRO A 28 -13.15 -11.85 -5.53
N THR A 29 -13.05 -11.85 -4.20
CA THR A 29 -12.23 -10.90 -3.45
C THR A 29 -10.75 -11.04 -3.82
N GLN A 30 -10.25 -12.28 -3.94
CA GLN A 30 -8.86 -12.51 -4.31
C GLN A 30 -8.54 -11.93 -5.70
N THR A 31 -9.37 -12.26 -6.69
CA THR A 31 -9.21 -11.79 -8.08
C THR A 31 -9.22 -10.26 -8.15
N CYS A 32 -10.17 -9.63 -7.46
CA CYS A 32 -10.28 -8.18 -7.41
C CYS A 32 -9.02 -7.53 -6.80
N LEU A 33 -8.56 -8.02 -5.65
CA LEU A 33 -7.38 -7.46 -4.96
C LEU A 33 -6.08 -7.71 -5.74
N VAL A 34 -5.93 -8.87 -6.38
CA VAL A 34 -4.77 -9.17 -7.24
C VAL A 34 -4.72 -8.20 -8.42
N ALA A 35 -5.83 -8.03 -9.14
CA ALA A 35 -5.89 -7.14 -10.29
C ALA A 35 -5.61 -5.68 -9.91
N ALA A 36 -6.16 -5.20 -8.79
CA ALA A 36 -5.88 -3.86 -8.28
C ALA A 36 -4.43 -3.69 -7.84
N ASN A 37 -3.83 -4.73 -7.24
CA ASN A 37 -2.44 -4.70 -6.81
C ASN A 37 -1.45 -4.68 -8.00
N GLU A 38 -1.73 -5.42 -9.06
CA GLU A 38 -0.96 -5.39 -10.31
C GLU A 38 -1.00 -4.00 -10.95
N ARG A 39 -2.18 -3.36 -10.94
CA ARG A 39 -2.37 -1.97 -11.38
C ARG A 39 -1.78 -0.94 -10.41
N LYS A 40 -1.41 -1.33 -9.19
CA LYS A 40 -0.92 -0.47 -8.09
C LYS A 40 -1.90 0.65 -7.69
N VAL A 41 -3.20 0.36 -7.73
CA VAL A 41 -4.28 1.33 -7.45
C VAL A 41 -5.18 0.87 -6.29
N PHE A 42 -5.86 1.82 -5.65
CA PHE A 42 -7.00 1.49 -4.80
C PHE A 42 -8.12 0.86 -5.63
N LEU A 43 -9.02 0.10 -4.97
CA LEU A 43 -10.24 -0.35 -5.62
C LEU A 43 -11.08 0.85 -6.05
N ASP A 44 -11.61 0.81 -7.27
CA ASP A 44 -12.52 1.83 -7.77
C ASP A 44 -13.97 1.60 -7.28
N ASN A 45 -14.89 2.53 -7.60
CA ASN A 45 -16.28 2.43 -7.16
C ASN A 45 -16.97 1.18 -7.70
N GLN A 46 -16.65 0.77 -8.93
CA GLN A 46 -17.26 -0.39 -9.54
C GLN A 46 -16.80 -1.67 -8.82
N GLU A 47 -15.50 -1.79 -8.54
CA GLU A 47 -14.93 -2.90 -7.79
C GLU A 47 -15.52 -2.99 -6.38
N LEU A 48 -15.65 -1.86 -5.67
CA LEU A 48 -16.24 -1.83 -4.33
C LEU A 48 -17.73 -2.18 -4.32
N GLU A 49 -18.51 -1.68 -5.28
CA GLU A 49 -19.93 -2.04 -5.42
C GLU A 49 -20.12 -3.53 -5.71
N GLN A 50 -19.27 -4.11 -6.56
CA GLN A 50 -19.31 -5.55 -6.86
C GLN A 50 -19.07 -6.38 -5.59
N LEU A 51 -18.06 -6.03 -4.78
CA LEU A 51 -17.77 -6.74 -3.53
C LEU A 51 -18.93 -6.60 -2.53
N LYS A 52 -19.55 -5.42 -2.45
CA LYS A 52 -20.69 -5.15 -1.57
C LYS A 52 -21.94 -5.94 -1.99
N GLN A 53 -22.26 -5.96 -3.29
CA GLN A 53 -23.39 -6.72 -3.83
C GLN A 53 -23.25 -8.22 -3.58
N GLN A 54 -22.02 -8.73 -3.61
CA GLN A 54 -21.68 -10.12 -3.29
C GLN A 54 -21.61 -10.39 -1.78
N GLN A 55 -21.91 -9.40 -0.93
CA GLN A 55 -21.85 -9.49 0.53
C GLN A 55 -20.45 -9.86 1.07
N LEU A 56 -19.40 -9.57 0.29
CA LEU A 56 -17.99 -9.82 0.65
C LEU A 56 -17.43 -8.69 1.52
N ILE A 57 -18.02 -7.50 1.42
CA ILE A 57 -17.81 -6.38 2.33
C ILE A 57 -19.16 -5.84 2.79
N ASP A 58 -19.21 -5.29 3.99
CA ASP A 58 -20.40 -4.61 4.52
C ASP A 58 -20.39 -3.09 4.18
N GLN A 59 -21.51 -2.42 4.47
CA GLN A 59 -21.67 -0.98 4.22
C GLN A 59 -20.58 -0.15 4.92
N SER A 60 -20.18 -0.53 6.13
CA SER A 60 -19.17 0.21 6.89
C SER A 60 -17.79 0.11 6.24
N GLN A 61 -17.42 -1.09 5.75
CA GLN A 61 -16.19 -1.28 4.98
C GLN A 61 -16.24 -0.49 3.67
N TYR A 62 -17.37 -0.52 2.96
CA TYR A 62 -17.54 0.22 1.71
C TYR A 62 -17.31 1.73 1.91
N ASP A 63 -17.96 2.35 2.90
CA ASP A 63 -17.84 3.78 3.19
C ASP A 63 -16.40 4.14 3.61
N LEU A 64 -15.80 3.32 4.47
CA LEU A 64 -14.42 3.51 4.92
C LEU A 64 -13.42 3.43 3.76
N LEU A 65 -13.60 2.50 2.83
CA LEU A 65 -12.72 2.30 1.67
C LEU A 65 -12.79 3.48 0.71
N ILE A 66 -13.99 4.01 0.46
CA ILE A 66 -14.18 5.23 -0.34
C ILE A 66 -13.48 6.40 0.34
N GLN A 67 -13.79 6.62 1.62
CA GLN A 67 -13.23 7.73 2.37
C GLN A 67 -11.69 7.68 2.40
N LEU A 68 -11.11 6.50 2.67
CA LEU A 68 -9.67 6.31 2.70
C LEU A 68 -9.03 6.64 1.35
N ARG A 69 -9.61 6.16 0.23
CA ARG A 69 -9.10 6.43 -1.11
C ARG A 69 -9.15 7.91 -1.46
N GLU A 70 -10.26 8.58 -1.14
CA GLU A 70 -10.45 10.01 -1.44
C GLU A 70 -9.58 10.91 -0.58
N GLN A 71 -9.37 10.54 0.69
CA GLN A 71 -8.55 11.31 1.63
C GLN A 71 -7.06 10.98 1.55
N ALA A 72 -6.66 9.89 0.87
CA ALA A 72 -5.26 9.46 0.78
C ALA A 72 -4.27 10.57 0.38
N PRO A 73 -4.52 11.41 -0.66
CA PRO A 73 -3.62 12.51 -1.01
C PRO A 73 -3.42 13.50 0.16
N GLN A 74 -4.51 13.89 0.80
CA GLN A 74 -4.49 14.86 1.92
C GLN A 74 -3.80 14.29 3.15
N LEU A 75 -4.02 13.00 3.45
CA LEU A 75 -3.36 12.30 4.55
C LEU A 75 -1.84 12.23 4.35
N ILE A 76 -1.39 11.93 3.14
CA ILE A 76 0.03 11.88 2.79
C ILE A 76 0.65 13.27 2.86
N ASP A 77 -0.01 14.28 2.29
CA ASP A 77 0.49 15.66 2.33
C ASP A 77 0.62 16.18 3.75
N ARG A 78 -0.36 15.88 4.62
CA ARG A 78 -0.30 16.23 6.04
C ARG A 78 0.84 15.50 6.76
N ALA A 79 0.96 14.18 6.57
CA ALA A 79 2.05 13.40 7.17
C ALA A 79 3.43 13.92 6.73
N ARG A 80 3.57 14.31 5.45
CA ARG A 80 4.77 14.97 4.94
C ARG A 80 5.05 16.29 5.65
N GLN A 81 4.05 17.17 5.76
CA GLN A 81 4.21 18.47 6.40
C GLN A 81 4.62 18.31 7.86
N ASP A 82 3.92 17.46 8.62
CA ASP A 82 4.19 17.21 10.03
C ASP A 82 5.63 16.66 10.22
N LEU A 83 6.05 15.69 9.39
CA LEU A 83 7.41 15.12 9.47
C LEU A 83 8.49 16.15 9.15
N LEU A 84 8.30 16.97 8.11
CA LEU A 84 9.28 17.98 7.72
C LEU A 84 9.33 19.17 8.69
N GLN A 85 8.24 19.45 9.40
CA GLN A 85 8.24 20.41 10.50
C GLN A 85 9.03 19.89 11.70
N GLU A 86 8.86 18.61 12.05
CA GLU A 86 9.58 17.99 13.16
C GLU A 86 11.07 17.76 12.84
N PHE A 87 11.38 17.38 11.60
CA PHE A 87 12.74 17.05 11.16
C PHE A 87 13.13 17.81 9.87
N PRO A 88 13.38 19.13 9.95
CA PRO A 88 13.64 19.97 8.78
C PRO A 88 14.94 19.62 8.04
N VAL A 89 15.86 18.91 8.68
CA VAL A 89 17.14 18.47 8.09
C VAL A 89 16.99 17.25 7.17
N LEU A 90 15.84 16.59 7.15
CA LEU A 90 15.65 15.34 6.37
C LEU A 90 15.89 15.52 4.87
N THR A 91 15.53 16.68 4.31
CA THR A 91 15.65 16.97 2.87
C THR A 91 16.94 17.71 2.49
N GLN A 92 17.77 18.07 3.48
CA GLN A 92 19.05 18.72 3.25
C GLN A 92 20.12 17.70 2.85
N PRO A 93 21.24 18.11 2.21
CA PRO A 93 22.35 17.21 1.92
C PRO A 93 22.80 16.42 3.17
N GLY A 94 22.80 15.09 3.07
CA GLY A 94 23.10 14.18 4.19
C GLY A 94 21.89 13.76 5.03
N GLY A 95 20.72 14.36 4.81
CA GLY A 95 19.45 13.95 5.42
C GLY A 95 18.86 12.69 4.78
N GLY A 96 18.04 11.96 5.55
CA GLY A 96 17.48 10.66 5.14
C GLY A 96 16.50 10.69 3.96
N LEU A 97 16.03 11.86 3.55
CA LEU A 97 15.17 12.06 2.37
C LEU A 97 15.90 12.78 1.22
N TYR A 98 17.19 13.10 1.38
CA TYR A 98 18.01 13.62 0.29
C TYR A 98 18.60 12.48 -0.56
N PRO A 99 18.72 12.65 -1.90
CA PRO A 99 18.24 13.76 -2.72
C PRO A 99 16.74 13.68 -3.01
N ALA A 100 16.16 14.68 -3.69
CA ALA A 100 14.71 14.76 -3.97
C ALA A 100 14.07 13.51 -4.59
N THR A 101 14.86 12.65 -5.26
CA THR A 101 14.39 11.34 -5.74
C THR A 101 14.05 10.37 -4.61
N ARG A 102 14.80 10.39 -3.49
CA ARG A 102 14.55 9.60 -2.28
C ARG A 102 13.33 10.12 -1.53
N GLU A 103 13.19 11.44 -1.43
CA GLU A 103 11.98 12.07 -0.92
C GLU A 103 10.73 11.59 -1.70
N LYS A 104 10.75 11.71 -3.03
CA LYS A 104 9.63 11.28 -3.88
C LYS A 104 9.30 9.80 -3.70
N ALA A 105 10.32 8.95 -3.57
CA ALA A 105 10.13 7.52 -3.31
C ALA A 105 9.48 7.26 -1.95
N CYS A 106 9.93 7.96 -0.89
CA CYS A 106 9.36 7.82 0.45
C CYS A 106 7.86 8.19 0.49
N TRP A 107 7.46 9.26 -0.20
CA TRP A 107 6.03 9.63 -0.28
C TRP A 107 5.21 8.68 -1.13
N LEU A 108 5.81 8.09 -2.17
CA LEU A 108 5.18 7.01 -2.93
C LEU A 108 4.98 5.75 -2.07
N ASP A 109 5.90 5.47 -1.14
CA ASP A 109 5.75 4.36 -0.19
C ASP A 109 4.55 4.59 0.73
N LEU A 110 4.32 5.83 1.23
CA LEU A 110 3.09 6.19 1.97
C LEU A 110 1.81 5.91 1.18
N TRP A 111 1.80 6.21 -0.13
CA TRP A 111 0.68 5.85 -0.99
C TRP A 111 0.48 4.34 -1.08
N HIS A 112 1.57 3.59 -1.24
CA HIS A 112 1.52 2.13 -1.26
C HIS A 112 1.04 1.54 0.07
N PHE A 113 1.41 2.14 1.21
CA PHE A 113 0.90 1.76 2.52
C PHE A 113 -0.61 1.90 2.66
N LEU A 114 -1.14 3.09 2.35
CA LEU A 114 -2.58 3.33 2.46
C LEU A 114 -3.36 2.39 1.54
N ARG A 115 -2.83 2.10 0.34
CA ARG A 115 -3.40 1.11 -0.56
C ARG A 115 -3.40 -0.29 0.05
N CYS A 116 -2.30 -0.73 0.66
CA CYS A 116 -2.27 -2.03 1.34
C CYS A 116 -3.23 -2.11 2.54
N ILE A 117 -3.37 -1.02 3.30
CA ILE A 117 -4.37 -0.92 4.38
C ILE A 117 -5.78 -1.07 3.82
N SER A 118 -6.08 -0.45 2.67
CA SER A 118 -7.39 -0.62 2.02
C SER A 118 -7.69 -2.08 1.67
N TYR A 119 -6.69 -2.84 1.21
CA TYR A 119 -6.89 -4.26 0.93
C TYR A 119 -7.07 -5.09 2.22
N ALA A 120 -6.34 -4.77 3.29
CA ALA A 120 -6.51 -5.40 4.60
C ALA A 120 -7.91 -5.18 5.18
N ILE A 121 -8.49 -4.00 4.96
CA ILE A 121 -9.89 -3.70 5.33
C ILE A 121 -10.85 -4.62 4.58
N VAL A 122 -10.67 -4.80 3.26
CA VAL A 122 -11.53 -5.68 2.44
C VAL A 122 -11.56 -7.11 3.00
N VAL A 123 -10.39 -7.67 3.32
CA VAL A 123 -10.28 -9.07 3.77
C VAL A 123 -10.46 -9.27 5.29
N LYS A 124 -10.73 -8.20 6.04
CA LYS A 124 -10.79 -8.20 7.52
C LYS A 124 -9.56 -8.84 8.19
N ASN A 125 -8.40 -8.70 7.55
CA ASN A 125 -7.18 -9.36 7.96
C ASN A 125 -6.00 -8.38 7.91
N LEU A 126 -5.66 -7.82 9.07
CA LEU A 126 -4.53 -6.92 9.26
C LEU A 126 -3.17 -7.65 9.21
N ASN A 127 -3.15 -8.99 9.30
CA ASN A 127 -1.95 -9.80 9.04
C ASN A 127 -1.62 -9.89 7.55
N LEU A 128 -2.38 -9.25 6.65
CA LEU A 128 -1.95 -8.98 5.27
C LEU A 128 -0.70 -8.10 5.25
N GLN A 129 0.47 -8.70 5.51
CA GLN A 129 1.81 -8.21 5.14
C GLN A 129 2.11 -6.71 5.39
N ILE A 130 1.33 -5.98 6.19
CA ILE A 130 1.60 -4.60 6.60
C ILE A 130 2.97 -4.58 7.27
N LEU A 131 3.32 -5.64 8.01
CA LEU A 131 4.67 -5.87 8.54
C LEU A 131 5.78 -5.94 7.47
N LYS A 132 5.51 -6.49 6.27
CA LYS A 132 6.50 -6.46 5.18
C LYS A 132 6.66 -5.05 4.61
N VAL A 133 5.56 -4.32 4.40
CA VAL A 133 5.63 -2.93 3.91
C VAL A 133 6.30 -2.04 4.96
N LEU A 134 5.99 -2.22 6.24
CA LEU A 134 6.60 -1.51 7.37
C LEU A 134 8.09 -1.83 7.47
N ASN A 135 8.50 -3.09 7.28
CA ASN A 135 9.91 -3.47 7.24
C ASN A 135 10.65 -2.89 6.02
N ILE A 136 9.98 -2.75 4.88
CA ILE A 136 10.57 -2.09 3.70
C ILE A 136 10.85 -0.62 4.04
N CYS A 137 9.92 0.08 4.68
CA CYS A 137 10.08 1.52 4.94
C CYS A 137 10.91 1.84 6.18
N ALA A 138 10.96 0.94 7.17
CA ALA A 138 11.91 1.03 8.28
C ALA A 138 13.37 1.01 7.80
N ASN A 139 13.63 0.41 6.63
CA ASN A 139 14.95 0.45 5.99
C ASN A 139 15.19 1.70 5.14
N CYS A 140 14.16 2.51 4.86
CA CYS A 140 14.27 3.78 4.13
C CYS A 140 14.62 4.98 5.03
N ILE A 141 14.40 4.86 6.35
CA ILE A 141 14.71 5.92 7.34
C ILE A 141 16.14 5.77 7.92
N LYS A 142 16.86 4.70 7.55
CA LYS A 142 18.27 4.49 7.90
C LYS A 142 19.24 5.09 6.88
#